data_AF-A0A938PFJ4-F1
#
_entry.id   AF-A0A938PFJ4-F1
#
_cell.length_a   1.000
_cell.length_b   1.000
_cell.length_c   1.000
_cell.angle_alpha   90.00
_cell.angle_beta   90.00
_cell.angle_gamma   90.00
#
_symmetry.space_group_name_H-M   'P 1'
#
loop_
_entity.id
_entity.type
_entity.pdbx_description
1 polymer ?
#
loop_
_entity_poly.entity_id
_entity_poly.type
_entity_poly.pdbx_seq_one_letter_code
_entity_poly.pdbx_strand_id
1 'polypeptide(L)'
;MEKYHYEYIFKNSKNSDELFDTFDKAVKEGVDNFEIYKILFWNPALSKNEVCMFVKKLASSFPKISYDVYMWGAKVIELSYENDDNLETVITFYKKAAESNNKLTEPYIRALDCYNSDLKIPQPNTLVNFVKRGVNKVNDPSILYYKLSELYGKMGNIELKNHYVAQGEKSIKRRIKI
;
A
#
# COMPACT_ATOMS: atom_id res chain seq x y z
N MET A 1 -30.08 -8.24 3.62
CA MET A 1 -30.14 -8.17 5.09
C MET A 1 -28.80 -8.54 5.72
N GLU A 2 -28.11 -9.59 5.25
CA GLU A 2 -26.82 -10.05 5.78
C GLU A 2 -25.65 -9.04 5.64
N LYS A 3 -25.60 -8.25 4.56
CA LYS A 3 -24.56 -7.21 4.40
C LYS A 3 -24.51 -6.21 5.57
N TYR A 4 -25.67 -5.77 6.04
CA TYR A 4 -25.77 -4.83 7.16
C TYR A 4 -25.38 -5.47 8.50
N HIS A 5 -25.48 -6.80 8.60
CA HIS A 5 -25.12 -7.52 9.82
C HIS A 5 -23.60 -7.49 10.06
N TYR A 6 -22.79 -7.82 9.04
CA TYR A 6 -21.33 -7.76 9.15
C TYR A 6 -20.82 -6.35 9.38
N GLU A 7 -21.32 -5.37 8.62
CA GLU A 7 -20.96 -3.96 8.81
C GLU A 7 -21.29 -3.49 10.23
N TYR A 8 -22.45 -3.88 10.77
CA TYR A 8 -22.87 -3.51 12.12
C TYR A 8 -21.92 -4.08 13.18
N ILE A 9 -21.56 -5.37 13.11
CA ILE A 9 -20.64 -5.97 14.09
C ILE A 9 -19.26 -5.34 13.98
N PHE A 10 -18.70 -5.23 12.76
CA PHE A 10 -17.38 -4.63 12.55
C PHE A 10 -17.29 -3.18 13.03
N LYS A 11 -18.39 -2.43 12.99
CA LYS A 11 -18.43 -1.06 13.48
C LYS A 11 -18.53 -0.97 15.00
N ASN A 12 -19.32 -1.83 15.63
CA ASN A 12 -19.76 -1.62 17.02
C ASN A 12 -19.12 -2.57 18.04
N SER A 13 -18.62 -3.73 17.60
CA SER A 13 -17.96 -4.66 18.51
C SER A 13 -16.67 -4.06 19.05
N LYS A 14 -16.44 -4.29 20.35
CA LYS A 14 -15.21 -3.92 21.06
C LYS A 14 -14.41 -5.16 21.47
N ASN A 15 -14.79 -6.34 20.98
CA ASN A 15 -14.17 -7.62 21.31
C ASN A 15 -13.48 -8.15 20.04
N SER A 16 -12.16 -8.33 20.10
CA SER A 16 -11.39 -8.82 18.95
C SER A 16 -11.74 -10.25 18.54
N ASP A 17 -12.12 -11.12 19.48
CA ASP A 17 -12.54 -12.49 19.18
C ASP A 17 -13.86 -12.51 18.39
N GLU A 18 -14.82 -11.67 18.77
CA GLU A 18 -16.09 -11.52 18.03
C GLU A 18 -15.84 -10.97 16.62
N LEU A 19 -14.92 -10.01 16.48
CA LEU A 19 -14.52 -9.47 15.18
C LEU A 19 -13.84 -10.55 14.32
N PHE A 20 -13.01 -11.41 14.93
CA PHE A 20 -12.36 -12.51 14.24
C PHE A 20 -13.36 -13.54 13.73
N ASP A 21 -14.26 -14.02 14.58
CA ASP A 21 -15.30 -15.01 14.22
C ASP A 21 -16.20 -14.47 13.11
N THR A 22 -16.59 -13.20 13.23
CA THR A 22 -17.42 -12.50 12.24
C THR A 22 -16.68 -12.37 10.91
N PHE A 23 -15.39 -12.03 10.94
CA PHE A 23 -14.56 -11.95 9.75
C PHE A 23 -14.41 -13.30 9.06
N ASP A 24 -14.09 -14.35 9.80
CA ASP A 24 -13.91 -15.69 9.24
C ASP A 24 -15.22 -16.22 8.62
N LYS A 25 -16.36 -15.96 9.28
CA LYS A 25 -17.68 -16.28 8.74
C LYS A 25 -17.97 -15.53 7.42
N ALA A 26 -17.77 -14.21 7.40
CA ALA A 26 -18.00 -13.40 6.20
C ALA A 26 -17.13 -13.86 5.01
N VAL A 27 -15.85 -14.20 5.27
CA VAL A 27 -14.95 -14.74 4.25
C VAL A 27 -15.41 -16.11 3.75
N LYS A 28 -15.83 -17.02 4.65
CA LYS A 28 -16.35 -18.35 4.29
C LYS A 28 -17.62 -18.29 3.45
N GLU A 29 -18.46 -17.30 3.70
CA GLU A 29 -19.68 -17.04 2.91
C GLU A 29 -19.40 -16.34 1.58
N GLY A 30 -18.15 -15.99 1.29
CA GLY A 30 -17.74 -15.40 0.01
C GLY A 30 -18.10 -13.93 -0.13
N VAL A 31 -18.23 -13.19 0.98
CA VAL A 31 -18.48 -11.75 0.97
C VAL A 31 -17.23 -11.02 0.49
N ASP A 32 -17.17 -10.64 -0.79
CA ASP A 32 -16.03 -9.96 -1.41
C ASP A 32 -16.17 -8.42 -1.45
N ASN A 33 -17.23 -7.88 -0.85
CA ASN A 33 -17.45 -6.45 -0.79
C ASN A 33 -16.45 -5.76 0.17
N PHE A 34 -15.38 -5.22 -0.41
CA PHE A 34 -14.28 -4.62 0.32
C PHE A 34 -14.68 -3.47 1.27
N GLU A 35 -15.73 -2.71 0.94
CA GLU A 35 -16.17 -1.57 1.78
C GLU A 35 -16.54 -2.00 3.21
N ILE A 36 -17.03 -3.23 3.39
CA ILE A 36 -17.37 -3.79 4.71
C ILE A 36 -16.10 -3.95 5.56
N TYR A 37 -15.03 -4.47 4.96
CA TYR A 37 -13.78 -4.73 5.65
C TYR A 37 -12.97 -3.48 5.94
N LYS A 38 -13.18 -2.38 5.19
CA LYS A 38 -12.62 -1.08 5.57
C LYS A 38 -13.08 -0.67 6.96
N ILE A 39 -14.35 -0.93 7.30
CA ILE A 39 -14.91 -0.64 8.64
C ILE A 39 -14.19 -1.47 9.69
N LEU A 40 -14.00 -2.78 9.45
CA LEU A 40 -13.26 -3.67 10.34
C LEU A 40 -11.83 -3.15 10.60
N PHE A 41 -11.10 -2.77 9.55
CA PHE A 41 -9.70 -2.38 9.71
C PHE A 41 -9.53 -1.09 10.53
N TRP A 42 -10.56 -0.23 10.58
CA TRP A 42 -10.59 0.96 11.42
C TRP A 42 -11.12 0.70 12.84
N ASN A 43 -11.49 -0.53 13.19
CA ASN A 43 -12.02 -0.82 14.51
C ASN A 43 -10.91 -0.69 15.58
N PRO A 44 -11.10 0.16 16.60
CA PRO A 44 -10.08 0.45 17.61
C PRO A 44 -9.81 -0.72 18.57
N ALA A 45 -10.66 -1.76 18.57
CA ALA A 45 -10.41 -2.98 19.34
C ALA A 45 -9.27 -3.82 18.75
N LEU A 46 -8.83 -3.53 17.53
CA LEU A 46 -7.79 -4.30 16.85
C LEU A 46 -6.39 -3.74 17.11
N SER A 47 -5.48 -4.64 17.45
CA SER A 47 -4.05 -4.40 17.41
C SER A 47 -3.55 -4.36 15.96
N LYS A 48 -2.37 -3.74 15.76
CA LYS A 48 -1.66 -3.75 14.46
C LYS A 48 -1.53 -5.16 13.88
N ASN A 49 -1.22 -6.15 14.72
CA ASN A 49 -0.99 -7.52 14.28
C ASN A 49 -2.28 -8.16 13.76
N GLU A 50 -3.41 -7.89 14.41
CA GLU A 50 -4.73 -8.37 13.98
C GLU A 50 -5.16 -7.71 12.67
N VAL A 51 -4.97 -6.38 12.52
CA VAL A 51 -5.20 -5.70 11.24
C VAL A 51 -4.34 -6.34 10.14
N CYS A 52 -3.06 -6.59 10.42
CA CYS A 52 -2.17 -7.25 9.47
C CYS A 52 -2.64 -8.65 9.08
N MET A 53 -3.14 -9.42 10.04
CA MET A 53 -3.68 -10.77 9.82
C MET A 53 -4.91 -10.71 8.92
N PHE A 54 -5.88 -9.84 9.22
CA PHE A 54 -7.10 -9.68 8.43
C PHE A 54 -6.81 -9.21 7.01
N VAL A 55 -5.94 -8.21 6.84
CA VAL A 55 -5.50 -7.73 5.52
C VAL A 55 -4.90 -8.88 4.70
N LYS A 56 -3.97 -9.65 5.28
CA LYS A 56 -3.31 -10.78 4.59
C LYS A 56 -4.32 -11.86 4.22
N LYS A 57 -5.18 -12.26 5.15
CA LYS A 57 -6.18 -13.31 4.95
C LYS A 57 -7.24 -12.91 3.92
N LEU A 58 -7.72 -11.67 3.96
CA LEU A 58 -8.71 -11.17 3.02
C LEU A 58 -8.13 -11.13 1.59
N ALA A 59 -6.93 -10.56 1.43
CA ALA A 59 -6.26 -10.49 0.14
C ALA A 59 -5.95 -11.88 -0.46
N SER A 60 -5.62 -12.88 0.37
CA SER A 60 -5.42 -14.26 -0.11
C SER A 60 -6.73 -14.96 -0.46
N SER A 61 -7.83 -14.62 0.22
CA SER A 61 -9.14 -15.25 0.00
C SER A 61 -9.84 -14.68 -1.23
N PHE A 62 -9.63 -13.38 -1.52
CA PHE A 62 -10.22 -12.69 -2.66
C PHE A 62 -9.13 -11.98 -3.50
N PRO A 63 -8.43 -12.71 -4.39
CA PRO A 63 -7.35 -12.15 -5.19
C PRO A 63 -7.75 -10.92 -6.03
N LYS A 64 -9.02 -10.86 -6.48
CA LYS A 64 -9.55 -9.77 -7.30
C LYS A 64 -9.51 -8.39 -6.61
N ILE A 65 -9.62 -8.36 -5.29
CA ILE A 65 -9.60 -7.13 -4.49
C ILE A 65 -8.27 -6.94 -3.74
N SER A 66 -7.32 -7.86 -3.91
CA SER A 66 -6.08 -7.89 -3.11
C SER A 66 -5.27 -6.60 -3.19
N TYR A 67 -5.23 -5.95 -4.37
CA TYR A 67 -4.61 -4.64 -4.55
C TYR A 67 -5.20 -3.60 -3.58
N ASP A 68 -6.52 -3.43 -3.60
CA ASP A 68 -7.21 -2.43 -2.77
C ASP A 68 -7.09 -2.75 -1.28
N VAL A 69 -7.16 -4.04 -0.93
CA VAL A 69 -6.99 -4.52 0.45
C VAL A 69 -5.61 -4.17 0.99
N TYR A 70 -4.54 -4.41 0.23
CA TYR A 70 -3.18 -4.08 0.67
C TYR A 70 -2.95 -2.56 0.71
N MET A 71 -3.43 -1.81 -0.28
CA MET A 71 -3.31 -0.34 -0.30
C MET A 71 -4.01 0.30 0.91
N TRP A 72 -5.21 -0.16 1.24
CA TRP A 72 -5.93 0.35 2.41
C TRP A 72 -5.34 -0.14 3.72
N GLY A 73 -4.90 -1.40 3.78
CA GLY A 73 -4.20 -1.94 4.94
C GLY A 73 -2.98 -1.09 5.29
N ALA A 74 -2.20 -0.70 4.27
CA ALA A 74 -1.05 0.21 4.46
C ALA A 74 -1.49 1.55 5.06
N LYS A 75 -2.52 2.17 4.49
CA LYS A 75 -3.07 3.44 4.96
C LYS A 75 -3.58 3.38 6.42
N VAL A 76 -4.26 2.30 6.79
CA VAL A 76 -4.73 2.09 8.17
C VAL A 76 -3.53 1.99 9.12
N ILE A 77 -2.51 1.20 8.75
CA ILE A 77 -1.33 1.06 9.61
C ILE A 77 -0.59 2.40 9.76
N GLU A 78 -0.45 3.15 8.68
CA GLU A 78 0.20 4.46 8.65
C GLU A 78 -0.51 5.49 9.55
N LEU A 79 -1.84 5.47 9.61
CA LEU A 79 -2.64 6.49 10.30
C LEU A 79 -3.05 6.12 11.74
N SER A 80 -3.18 4.82 12.04
CA SER A 80 -3.71 4.37 13.34
C SER A 80 -2.63 4.03 14.36
N TYR A 81 -1.39 3.82 13.91
CA TYR A 81 -0.30 3.39 14.78
C TYR A 81 0.91 4.29 14.55
N GLU A 82 1.31 5.04 15.56
CA GLU A 82 2.50 5.90 15.54
C GLU A 82 3.71 5.12 16.05
N ASN A 83 4.57 4.63 15.14
CA ASN A 83 5.89 4.06 15.43
C ASN A 83 6.66 3.87 14.12
N ASP A 84 7.97 4.12 14.10
CA ASP A 84 8.88 3.84 12.98
C ASP A 84 8.81 2.36 12.51
N ASP A 85 8.55 1.42 13.43
CA ASP A 85 8.33 -0.01 13.12
C ASP A 85 7.12 -0.26 12.19
N ASN A 86 6.23 0.71 12.06
CA ASN A 86 5.06 0.60 11.19
C ASN A 86 5.43 0.85 9.74
N LEU A 87 6.48 1.64 9.46
CA LEU A 87 6.91 1.95 8.09
C LEU A 87 7.32 0.70 7.31
N GLU A 88 8.00 -0.26 7.94
CA GLU A 88 8.35 -1.52 7.27
C GLU A 88 7.11 -2.33 6.88
N THR A 89 6.09 -2.36 7.76
CA THR A 89 4.81 -3.02 7.49
C THR A 89 4.07 -2.32 6.35
N VAL A 90 4.01 -0.99 6.37
CA VAL A 90 3.40 -0.15 5.33
C VAL A 90 4.06 -0.41 3.97
N ILE A 91 5.38 -0.36 3.89
CA ILE A 91 6.12 -0.68 2.66
C ILE A 91 5.86 -2.11 2.19
N THR A 92 5.78 -3.06 3.12
CA THR A 92 5.49 -4.46 2.79
C THR A 92 4.12 -4.59 2.12
N PHE A 93 3.12 -3.87 2.61
CA PHE A 93 1.81 -3.83 1.97
C PHE A 93 1.83 -3.13 0.60
N TYR A 94 2.55 -2.03 0.43
CA TYR A 94 2.73 -1.44 -0.90
C TYR A 94 3.45 -2.38 -1.89
N LYS A 95 4.45 -3.14 -1.43
CA LYS A 95 5.10 -4.19 -2.26
C LYS A 95 4.09 -5.25 -2.69
N LYS A 96 3.26 -5.75 -1.76
CA LYS A 96 2.22 -6.74 -2.08
C LYS A 96 1.13 -6.18 -3.00
N ALA A 97 0.72 -4.92 -2.82
CA ALA A 97 -0.19 -4.26 -3.74
C ALA A 97 0.39 -4.20 -5.17
N ALA A 98 1.66 -3.83 -5.30
CA ALA A 98 2.35 -3.84 -6.60
C ALA A 98 2.49 -5.25 -7.21
N GLU A 99 2.58 -6.29 -6.39
CA GLU A 99 2.57 -7.68 -6.87
C GLU A 99 1.19 -8.10 -7.38
N SER A 100 0.12 -7.70 -6.68
CA SER A 100 -1.26 -7.92 -7.08
C SER A 100 -1.65 -7.18 -8.37
N ASN A 101 -1.13 -5.97 -8.58
CA ASN A 101 -1.34 -5.21 -9.81
C ASN A 101 -0.11 -4.38 -10.17
N ASN A 102 0.78 -4.98 -10.96
CA ASN A 102 2.08 -4.39 -11.31
C ASN A 102 2.04 -3.28 -12.38
N LYS A 103 0.85 -3.00 -12.94
CA LYS A 103 0.66 -1.96 -13.97
C LYS A 103 0.46 -0.57 -13.38
N LEU A 104 0.17 -0.49 -12.08
CA LEU A 104 -0.16 0.74 -11.37
C LEU A 104 1.07 1.36 -10.70
N THR A 105 1.17 2.69 -10.79
CA THR A 105 2.26 3.48 -10.22
C THR A 105 2.09 3.74 -8.72
N GLU A 106 0.84 3.77 -8.25
CA GLU A 106 0.48 4.24 -6.91
C GLU A 106 1.23 3.54 -5.77
N PRO A 107 1.39 2.19 -5.74
CA PRO A 107 2.11 1.57 -4.62
C PRO A 107 3.58 1.99 -4.52
N TYR A 108 4.22 2.24 -5.67
CA TYR A 108 5.61 2.70 -5.73
C TYR A 108 5.74 4.14 -5.25
N ILE A 109 4.78 4.99 -5.64
CA ILE A 109 4.73 6.40 -5.23
C ILE A 109 4.53 6.47 -3.71
N ARG A 110 3.55 5.75 -3.17
CA ARG A 110 3.27 5.74 -1.74
C ARG A 110 4.43 5.23 -0.90
N ALA A 111 5.13 4.20 -1.37
CA ALA A 111 6.33 3.72 -0.69
C ALA A 111 7.46 4.76 -0.65
N LEU A 112 7.62 5.59 -1.70
CA LEU A 112 8.57 6.70 -1.70
C LEU A 112 8.15 7.84 -0.78
N ASP A 113 6.85 8.14 -0.72
CA ASP A 113 6.32 9.20 0.13
C ASP A 113 6.49 8.89 1.63
N CYS A 114 6.65 7.61 2.01
CA CYS A 114 7.03 7.21 3.37
C CYS A 114 8.46 7.61 3.78
N TYR A 115 9.30 8.09 2.86
CA TYR A 115 10.68 8.45 3.18
C TYR A 115 10.79 9.75 3.98
N ASN A 116 11.31 9.63 5.20
CA ASN A 116 11.72 10.73 6.05
C ASN A 116 13.22 11.02 5.86
N SER A 117 13.55 12.22 5.38
CA SER A 117 14.94 12.63 5.10
C SER A 117 15.80 12.82 6.34
N ASP A 118 15.18 13.25 7.45
CA ASP A 118 15.88 13.60 8.68
C ASP A 118 16.32 12.33 9.40
N LEU A 119 15.42 11.35 9.44
CA LEU A 119 15.65 10.03 10.05
C LEU A 119 16.30 9.03 9.07
N LYS A 120 16.27 9.32 7.76
CA LYS A 120 16.74 8.43 6.69
C LYS A 120 16.07 7.05 6.72
N ILE A 121 14.82 7.02 7.16
CA ILE A 121 13.97 5.83 7.17
C ILE A 121 12.80 6.04 6.22
N PRO A 122 12.34 5.00 5.50
CA PRO A 122 13.00 3.72 5.32
C PRO A 122 14.35 3.84 4.60
N GLN A 123 15.19 2.80 4.66
CA GLN A 123 16.50 2.79 3.99
C GLN A 123 16.35 3.17 2.50
N PRO A 124 16.98 4.27 2.02
CA PRO A 124 16.71 4.82 0.68
C PRO A 124 16.90 3.80 -0.45
N ASN A 125 17.95 2.97 -0.36
CA ASN A 125 18.26 1.97 -1.37
C ASN A 125 17.15 0.92 -1.51
N THR A 126 16.47 0.58 -0.43
CA THR A 126 15.32 -0.35 -0.46
C THR A 126 14.17 0.23 -1.27
N LEU A 127 13.88 1.52 -1.09
CA LEU A 127 12.84 2.24 -1.84
C LEU A 127 13.22 2.40 -3.32
N VAL A 128 14.46 2.83 -3.58
CA VAL A 128 14.99 2.96 -4.95
C VAL A 128 14.87 1.64 -5.70
N ASN A 129 15.32 0.53 -5.10
CA ASN A 129 15.27 -0.79 -5.72
C ASN A 129 13.83 -1.27 -5.94
N PHE A 130 12.91 -0.93 -5.05
CA PHE A 130 11.50 -1.22 -5.25
C PHE A 130 10.92 -0.45 -6.44
N VAL A 131 11.16 0.86 -6.53
CA VAL A 131 10.60 1.71 -7.59
C VAL A 131 11.23 1.42 -8.95
N LYS A 132 12.54 1.14 -9.00
CA LYS A 132 13.22 0.70 -10.24
C LYS A 132 12.59 -0.56 -10.83
N ARG A 133 12.12 -1.50 -10.00
CA ARG A 133 11.36 -2.67 -10.49
C ARG A 133 10.01 -2.26 -11.08
N GLY A 134 9.35 -1.25 -10.53
CA GLY A 134 8.09 -0.71 -11.02
C GLY A 134 8.21 -0.02 -12.37
N VAL A 135 9.29 0.73 -12.59
CA VAL A 135 9.57 1.42 -13.87
C VAL A 135 9.45 0.48 -15.10
N ASN A 136 9.81 -0.80 -14.95
CA ASN A 136 9.77 -1.77 -16.04
C ASN A 136 8.42 -2.51 -16.18
N LYS A 137 7.44 -2.23 -15.30
CA LYS A 137 6.17 -2.96 -15.21
C LYS A 137 4.94 -2.08 -15.37
N VAL A 138 5.01 -0.83 -14.93
CA VAL A 138 3.85 0.08 -14.93
C VAL A 138 3.53 0.58 -16.34
N ASN A 139 2.27 0.95 -16.55
CA ASN A 139 1.82 1.51 -17.84
C ASN A 139 2.47 2.88 -18.13
N ASP A 140 2.70 3.67 -17.09
CA ASP A 140 3.29 4.99 -17.18
C ASP A 140 4.44 5.17 -16.19
N PRO A 141 5.69 4.88 -16.58
CA PRO A 141 6.83 4.99 -15.68
C PRO A 141 7.34 6.42 -15.51
N SER A 142 6.82 7.41 -16.26
CA SER A 142 7.33 8.79 -16.22
C SER A 142 7.25 9.39 -14.81
N ILE A 143 6.12 9.19 -14.13
CA ILE A 143 5.92 9.67 -12.76
C ILE A 143 6.87 9.00 -11.75
N LEU A 144 7.21 7.72 -11.96
CA LEU A 144 8.17 7.02 -11.11
C LEU A 144 9.58 7.58 -11.25
N TYR A 145 9.97 7.99 -12.46
CA TYR A 145 11.25 8.67 -12.67
C TYR A 145 11.28 10.03 -11.96
N TYR A 146 10.23 10.85 -12.06
CA TYR A 146 10.20 12.12 -11.34
C TYR A 146 10.26 11.93 -9.82
N LYS A 147 9.55 10.94 -9.28
CA LYS A 147 9.61 10.60 -7.85
C LYS A 147 10.99 10.09 -7.41
N LEU A 148 11.70 9.33 -8.25
CA LEU A 148 13.11 8.98 -8.00
C LEU A 148 14.01 10.21 -7.98
N SER A 149 13.82 11.14 -8.92
CA SER A 149 14.54 12.42 -8.94
C SER A 149 14.33 13.21 -7.64
N GLU A 150 13.08 13.32 -7.18
CA GLU A 150 12.75 13.98 -5.90
C GLU A 150 13.49 13.34 -4.73
N LEU A 151 13.48 12.01 -4.62
CA LEU A 151 14.19 11.28 -3.57
C LEU A 151 15.69 11.58 -3.60
N TYR A 152 16.34 11.47 -4.76
CA TYR A 152 17.77 11.76 -4.88
C TYR A 152 18.09 13.23 -4.58
N GLY A 153 17.18 14.15 -4.91
CA GLY A 153 17.26 15.55 -4.50
C GLY A 153 17.26 15.71 -2.97
N LYS A 154 16.34 15.04 -2.27
CA LYS A 154 16.31 15.02 -0.78
C LYS A 154 17.58 14.43 -0.17
N MET A 155 18.21 13.48 -0.86
CA MET A 155 19.49 12.88 -0.44
C MET A 155 20.72 13.72 -0.81
N GLY A 156 20.55 14.87 -1.47
CA GLY A 156 21.65 15.72 -1.93
C GLY A 156 22.40 15.20 -3.16
N ASN A 157 21.91 14.15 -3.83
CA ASN A 157 22.55 13.57 -5.02
C ASN A 157 22.00 14.24 -6.30
N ILE A 158 22.63 15.36 -6.67
CA ILE A 158 22.21 16.19 -7.81
C ILE A 158 22.40 15.48 -9.15
N GLU A 159 23.45 14.67 -9.29
CA GLU A 159 23.71 13.92 -10.52
C GLU A 159 22.56 12.94 -10.82
N LEU A 160 22.19 12.11 -9.84
CA LEU A 160 21.10 11.15 -10.02
C LEU A 160 19.74 11.85 -10.11
N LYS A 161 19.53 12.96 -9.39
CA LYS A 161 18.34 13.80 -9.59
C LYS A 161 18.19 14.18 -11.07
N ASN A 162 19.20 14.81 -11.66
CA ASN A 162 19.17 15.26 -13.05
C ASN A 162 19.03 14.09 -14.04
N HIS A 163 19.70 12.97 -13.77
CA HIS A 163 19.55 11.75 -14.56
C HIS A 163 18.08 11.31 -14.65
N TYR A 164 17.38 11.24 -13.51
CA TYR A 164 15.99 10.77 -13.49
C TYR A 164 14.99 11.76 -14.08
N VAL A 165 15.24 13.07 -13.99
CA VAL A 165 14.46 14.07 -14.74
C VAL A 165 14.52 13.77 -16.24
N ALA A 166 15.73 13.56 -16.79
CA ALA A 166 15.92 13.27 -18.20
C ALA A 166 15.24 11.95 -18.63
N GLN A 167 15.23 10.92 -17.77
CA GLN A 167 14.50 9.68 -18.05
C GLN A 167 12.99 9.88 -18.06
N GLY A 168 12.44 10.69 -17.13
CA GLY A 168 11.03 11.07 -17.10
C GLY A 168 10.60 11.74 -18.40
N GLU A 169 11.35 12.74 -18.86
CA GLU A 169 11.07 13.45 -20.12
C GLU A 169 11.14 12.52 -21.34
N LYS A 170 12.14 11.63 -21.38
CA LYS A 170 12.30 10.65 -22.45
C LYS A 170 11.13 9.67 -22.49
N SER A 171 10.63 9.25 -21.33
CA SER A 171 9.47 8.37 -21.19
C SER A 171 8.22 9.02 -21.78
N ILE A 172 7.94 10.28 -21.44
CA ILE A 172 6.81 11.05 -21.98
C ILE A 172 6.91 11.19 -23.51
N LYS A 173 8.08 11.62 -24.01
CA LYS A 173 8.31 11.80 -25.46
C LYS A 173 8.08 10.51 -26.25
N ARG A 174 8.42 9.35 -25.69
CA ARG A 174 8.16 8.04 -26.33
C ARG A 174 6.67 7.73 -26.42
N ARG A 175 5.89 8.09 -25.39
CA ARG A 175 4.44 7.85 -25.38
C ARG A 175 3.66 8.76 -26.33
N ILE A 176 4.06 10.02 -26.46
CA ILE A 176 3.38 11.00 -27.35
C ILE A 176 3.64 10.69 -28.84
N LYS A 177 4.73 9.99 -29.16
CA LYS A 177 5.08 9.60 -30.54
C LYS A 177 4.43 8.30 -31.02
N ILE A 178 3.62 7.65 -30.19
CA ILE A 178 2.82 6.46 -30.50
C ILE A 178 1.37 6.91 -30.64
#